data_AF-A0A963LT47-F1
#
_entry.id   AF-A0A963LT47-F1
#
_cell.length_a   1.000
_cell.length_b   1.000
_cell.length_c   1.000
_cell.angle_alpha   90.00
_cell.angle_beta   90.00
_cell.angle_gamma   90.00
#
_symmetry.space_group_name_H-M   'P 1'
#
loop_
_entity.id
_entity.type
_entity.pdbx_description
1 polymer ?
#
loop_
_entity_poly.entity_id
_entity_poly.type
_entity_poly.pdbx_seq_one_letter_code
_entity_poly.pdbx_strand_id
1 'polypeptide(L)'
;MSKKPRILVAECMQEISSFNPLQSEYANFHIEHGAQMLVQKGINTGLGGALAVFDEVGFEPVLTISARAGSAGLLSRPGWNRLMGEVMEAIAAEAGSGIDGVYFSMHGAMGADGELDPEGYLLTETRKLVGPDVPIVITLDLHGILTDRMLRQIDGLAIYHTYPHVDFASTGARAARVLHRLVTDKRVRPTIARVTIPALVRGDELITKSGCYGSLIREARR
;
A
#
# COMPACT_ATOMS: atom_id res chain seq x y z
N MET A 1 -15.92 20.49 -19.77
CA MET A 1 -15.80 19.84 -18.45
C MET A 1 -14.34 19.58 -18.20
N SER A 2 -13.79 19.94 -17.04
CA SER A 2 -12.40 19.57 -16.71
C SER A 2 -12.29 18.05 -16.66
N LYS A 3 -11.22 17.48 -17.24
CA LYS A 3 -10.98 16.02 -17.21
C LYS A 3 -10.81 15.58 -15.74
N LYS A 4 -11.47 14.49 -15.34
CA LYS A 4 -11.28 13.91 -14.00
C LYS A 4 -9.85 13.35 -13.90
N PRO A 5 -9.12 13.61 -12.80
CA PRO A 5 -7.80 13.01 -12.62
C PRO A 5 -7.89 11.48 -12.57
N ARG A 6 -7.04 10.81 -13.33
CA ARG A 6 -6.98 9.34 -13.44
C ARG A 6 -5.98 8.78 -12.44
N ILE A 7 -6.46 7.95 -11.52
CA ILE A 7 -5.64 7.38 -10.45
C ILE A 7 -5.41 5.91 -10.73
N LEU A 8 -4.16 5.51 -10.99
CA LEU A 8 -3.82 4.09 -11.06
C LEU A 8 -3.93 3.48 -9.67
N VAL A 9 -4.65 2.37 -9.57
CA VAL A 9 -4.92 1.68 -8.31
C VAL A 9 -4.37 0.26 -8.38
N ALA A 10 -3.49 -0.07 -7.46
CA ALA A 10 -2.96 -1.42 -7.27
C ALA A 10 -3.01 -1.82 -5.79
N GLU A 11 -3.10 -3.11 -5.53
CA GLU A 11 -3.04 -3.67 -4.19
C GLU A 11 -2.23 -4.98 -4.21
N CYS A 12 -1.23 -5.07 -3.34
CA CYS A 12 -0.39 -6.26 -3.20
C CYS A 12 0.04 -6.35 -1.73
N MET A 13 -0.47 -7.33 -1.01
CA MET A 13 -0.24 -7.44 0.43
C MET A 13 -0.12 -8.89 0.88
N GLN A 14 0.85 -9.11 1.76
CA GLN A 14 1.01 -10.30 2.57
C GLN A 14 1.85 -9.90 3.78
N GLU A 15 1.65 -10.59 4.90
CA GLU A 15 2.59 -10.60 6.01
C GLU A 15 3.38 -11.91 5.99
N ILE A 16 4.68 -11.84 6.25
CA ILE A 16 5.49 -13.06 6.43
C ILE A 16 6.11 -13.13 7.82
N SER A 17 6.35 -14.35 8.26
CA SER A 17 7.31 -14.67 9.32
C SER A 17 8.48 -15.41 8.69
N SER A 18 9.67 -14.80 8.73
CA SER A 18 10.90 -15.42 8.20
C SER A 18 11.34 -16.67 8.98
N PHE A 19 10.78 -16.89 10.17
CA PHE A 19 11.00 -18.08 10.99
C PHE A 19 10.00 -19.20 10.70
N ASN A 20 8.95 -18.95 9.91
CA ASN A 20 8.02 -20.00 9.51
C ASN A 20 8.68 -20.85 8.40
N PRO A 21 8.98 -22.14 8.66
CA PRO A 21 9.65 -22.98 7.69
C PRO A 21 8.77 -23.36 6.49
N LEU A 22 7.46 -23.13 6.58
CA LEU A 22 6.52 -23.38 5.50
C LEU A 22 6.39 -22.12 4.63
N GLN A 23 6.98 -22.15 3.45
CA GLN A 23 6.80 -21.11 2.44
C GLN A 23 5.32 -20.99 2.03
N SER A 24 4.88 -19.77 1.73
CA SER A 24 3.64 -19.57 1.00
C SER A 24 3.88 -19.69 -0.49
N GLU A 25 2.84 -20.02 -1.23
CA GLU A 25 2.83 -20.15 -2.67
C GLU A 25 1.92 -19.09 -3.30
N TYR A 26 2.05 -18.91 -4.61
CA TYR A 26 1.14 -18.06 -5.39
C TYR A 26 -0.34 -18.38 -5.12
N ALA A 27 -0.67 -19.67 -4.96
CA ALA A 27 -2.03 -20.14 -4.72
C ALA A 27 -2.64 -19.65 -3.39
N ASN A 28 -1.84 -19.08 -2.47
CA ASN A 28 -2.35 -18.46 -1.25
C ASN A 28 -2.96 -17.06 -1.48
N PHE A 29 -2.67 -16.44 -2.62
CA PHE A 29 -3.19 -15.11 -2.95
C PHE A 29 -4.59 -15.20 -3.55
N HIS A 30 -5.50 -14.38 -3.01
CA HIS A 30 -6.76 -14.05 -3.65
C HIS A 30 -6.52 -12.88 -4.62
N ILE A 31 -6.81 -13.10 -5.90
CA ILE A 31 -6.53 -12.15 -6.98
C ILE A 31 -7.83 -11.62 -7.58
N GLU A 32 -7.91 -10.29 -7.70
CA GLU A 32 -9.01 -9.57 -8.34
C GLU A 32 -8.43 -8.61 -9.38
N HIS A 33 -8.92 -8.66 -10.63
CA HIS A 33 -8.46 -7.76 -11.70
C HIS A 33 -9.52 -6.73 -12.08
N GLY A 34 -9.05 -5.52 -12.40
CA GLY A 34 -9.88 -4.44 -12.94
C GLY A 34 -11.14 -4.20 -12.11
N ALA A 35 -12.30 -4.28 -12.76
CA ALA A 35 -13.59 -4.04 -12.12
C ALA A 35 -13.90 -5.01 -10.95
N GLN A 36 -13.27 -6.19 -10.88
CA GLN A 36 -13.46 -7.11 -9.74
C GLN A 36 -13.02 -6.49 -8.42
N MET A 37 -12.02 -5.59 -8.44
CA MET A 37 -11.56 -4.87 -7.24
C MET A 37 -12.66 -4.01 -6.59
N LEU A 38 -13.72 -3.66 -7.34
CA LEU A 38 -14.87 -2.92 -6.81
C LEU A 38 -15.68 -3.70 -5.76
N VAL A 39 -15.47 -5.02 -5.63
CA VAL A 39 -16.07 -5.80 -4.53
C VAL A 39 -15.71 -5.23 -3.15
N GLN A 40 -14.58 -4.51 -3.06
CA GLN A 40 -14.13 -3.88 -1.82
C GLN A 40 -14.86 -2.56 -1.49
N LYS A 41 -15.66 -2.01 -2.41
CA LYS A 41 -16.38 -0.75 -2.21
C LYS A 41 -17.40 -0.90 -1.07
N GLY A 42 -17.34 0.01 -0.10
CA GLY A 42 -18.20 -0.04 1.09
C GLY A 42 -17.81 -1.08 2.13
N ILE A 43 -16.72 -1.83 1.92
CA ILE A 43 -16.16 -2.78 2.88
C ILE A 43 -15.02 -2.10 3.66
N ASN A 44 -14.78 -2.53 4.90
CA ASN A 44 -13.68 -2.04 5.73
C ASN A 44 -12.31 -2.57 5.25
N THR A 45 -11.87 -2.14 4.06
CA THR A 45 -10.52 -2.37 3.52
C THR A 45 -9.86 -1.05 3.16
N GLY A 46 -8.53 -1.04 3.03
CA GLY A 46 -7.80 0.14 2.55
C GLY A 46 -8.35 0.64 1.22
N LEU A 47 -8.45 -0.23 0.21
CA LEU A 47 -9.04 0.15 -1.08
C LEU A 47 -10.49 0.63 -0.97
N GLY A 48 -11.34 -0.03 -0.18
CA GLY A 48 -12.73 0.39 0.02
C GLY A 48 -12.87 1.83 0.55
N GLY A 49 -12.02 2.20 1.50
CA GLY A 49 -11.94 3.57 2.02
C GLY A 49 -11.39 4.59 1.02
N ALA A 50 -10.40 4.20 0.21
CA ALA A 50 -9.85 5.06 -0.83
C ALA A 50 -10.88 5.32 -1.95
N LEU A 51 -11.60 4.29 -2.40
CA LEU A 51 -12.67 4.42 -3.40
C LEU A 51 -13.76 5.40 -2.95
N ALA A 52 -14.15 5.39 -1.67
CA ALA A 52 -15.12 6.35 -1.14
C ALA A 52 -14.63 7.81 -1.26
N VAL A 53 -13.33 8.05 -1.05
CA VAL A 53 -12.74 9.38 -1.25
C VAL A 53 -12.63 9.73 -2.72
N PHE A 54 -12.29 8.78 -3.59
CA PHE A 54 -12.24 9.02 -5.03
C PHE A 54 -13.59 9.46 -5.60
N ASP A 55 -14.69 8.85 -5.15
CA ASP A 55 -16.04 9.28 -5.49
C ASP A 55 -16.32 10.71 -4.99
N GLU A 56 -15.93 11.03 -3.76
CA GLU A 56 -16.11 12.35 -3.12
C GLU A 56 -15.39 13.48 -3.89
N VAL A 57 -14.15 13.23 -4.31
CA VAL A 57 -13.29 14.26 -4.93
C VAL A 57 -13.28 14.22 -6.47
N GLY A 58 -14.04 13.29 -7.07
CA GLY A 58 -14.18 13.19 -8.52
C GLY A 58 -12.97 12.60 -9.24
N PHE A 59 -12.21 11.72 -8.58
CA PHE A 59 -11.14 10.94 -9.20
C PHE A 59 -11.72 9.79 -10.03
N GLU A 60 -11.04 9.45 -11.12
CA GLU A 60 -11.34 8.30 -11.98
C GLU A 60 -10.35 7.17 -11.63
N PRO A 61 -10.77 6.12 -10.88
CA PRO A 61 -9.89 5.02 -10.57
C PRO A 61 -9.64 4.15 -11.81
N VAL A 62 -8.37 3.96 -12.14
CA VAL A 62 -7.88 2.99 -13.12
C VAL A 62 -7.45 1.75 -12.34
N LEU A 63 -8.40 0.83 -12.17
CA LEU A 63 -8.23 -0.39 -11.39
C LEU A 63 -7.38 -1.40 -12.16
N THR A 64 -6.29 -1.87 -11.55
CA THR A 64 -5.37 -2.83 -12.18
C THR A 64 -5.55 -4.23 -11.60
N ILE A 65 -4.95 -4.46 -10.43
CA ILE A 65 -4.90 -5.75 -9.75
C ILE A 65 -4.92 -5.55 -8.23
N SER A 66 -5.60 -6.46 -7.54
CA SER A 66 -5.57 -6.66 -6.10
C SER A 66 -5.10 -8.08 -5.84
N ALA A 67 -3.98 -8.22 -5.14
CA ALA A 67 -3.42 -9.49 -4.71
C ALA A 67 -3.25 -9.50 -3.20
N ARG A 68 -4.00 -10.34 -2.49
CA ARG A 68 -4.01 -10.37 -1.02
C ARG A 68 -3.85 -11.79 -0.50
N ALA A 69 -2.93 -11.98 0.45
CA ALA A 69 -2.76 -13.23 1.17
C ALA A 69 -2.68 -12.96 2.69
N GLY A 70 -3.06 -13.96 3.49
CA GLY A 70 -2.87 -13.92 4.94
C GLY A 70 -1.41 -14.16 5.36
N SER A 71 -1.16 -14.08 6.66
CA SER A 71 0.18 -14.27 7.22
C SER A 71 0.71 -15.69 7.01
N ALA A 72 1.94 -15.83 6.51
CA ALA A 72 2.57 -17.13 6.22
C ALA A 72 4.10 -17.09 6.37
N GLY A 73 4.83 -18.10 5.88
CA GLY A 73 6.27 -17.97 5.67
C GLY A 73 6.59 -17.15 4.42
N LEU A 74 7.87 -17.11 4.03
CA LEU A 74 8.29 -16.41 2.80
C LEU A 74 7.51 -16.92 1.59
N LEU A 75 7.14 -16.02 0.68
CA LEU A 75 6.66 -16.41 -0.63
C LEU A 75 7.76 -17.14 -1.40
N SER A 76 7.44 -18.32 -1.92
CA SER A 76 8.36 -19.11 -2.74
C SER A 76 8.88 -18.28 -3.92
N ARG A 77 10.13 -18.50 -4.33
CA ARG A 77 10.73 -17.78 -5.47
C ARG A 77 9.89 -17.91 -6.76
N PRO A 78 9.37 -19.10 -7.13
CA PRO A 78 8.44 -19.21 -8.27
C PRO A 78 7.14 -18.43 -8.05
N GLY A 79 6.58 -18.47 -6.84
CA GLY A 79 5.38 -17.72 -6.48
C GLY A 79 5.57 -16.21 -6.61
N TRP A 80 6.70 -15.70 -6.12
CA TRP A 80 7.07 -14.30 -6.26
C TRP A 80 7.26 -13.88 -7.70
N ASN A 81 8.05 -14.63 -8.48
CA ASN A 81 8.29 -14.30 -9.89
C ASN A 81 6.98 -14.21 -10.68
N ARG A 82 6.04 -15.13 -10.41
CA ARG A 82 4.72 -15.10 -11.03
C ARG A 82 3.90 -13.89 -10.58
N LEU A 83 3.75 -13.70 -9.26
CA LEU A 83 2.96 -12.60 -8.70
C LEU A 83 3.50 -11.22 -9.14
N MET A 84 4.81 -11.04 -9.08
CA MET A 84 5.50 -9.84 -9.55
C MET A 84 5.22 -9.59 -11.03
N GLY A 85 5.32 -10.62 -11.87
CA GLY A 85 5.01 -10.52 -13.30
C GLY A 85 3.57 -10.05 -13.53
N GLU A 86 2.59 -10.74 -12.93
CA GLU A 86 1.17 -10.40 -13.09
C GLU A 86 0.84 -9.00 -12.57
N VAL A 87 1.42 -8.59 -11.43
CA VAL A 87 1.22 -7.24 -10.89
C VAL A 87 1.81 -6.18 -11.81
N MET A 88 3.05 -6.37 -12.27
CA MET A 88 3.71 -5.39 -13.11
C MET A 88 3.12 -5.31 -14.52
N GLU A 89 2.65 -6.43 -15.09
CA GLU A 89 1.92 -6.46 -16.35
C GLU A 89 0.60 -5.66 -16.26
N ALA A 90 -0.18 -5.85 -15.19
CA ALA A 90 -1.42 -5.12 -14.97
C ALA A 90 -1.19 -3.60 -14.82
N ILE A 91 -0.13 -3.19 -14.12
CA ILE A 91 0.25 -1.78 -13.98
C ILE A 91 0.74 -1.21 -15.32
N ALA A 92 1.60 -1.94 -16.03
CA ALA A 92 2.18 -1.49 -17.30
C ALA A 92 1.13 -1.28 -18.39
N ALA A 93 0.08 -2.10 -18.43
CA ALA A 93 -1.03 -1.95 -19.38
C ALA A 93 -1.71 -0.58 -19.29
N GLU A 94 -1.72 0.04 -18.10
CA GLU A 94 -2.45 1.28 -17.83
C GLU A 94 -1.55 2.50 -17.62
N ALA A 95 -0.26 2.31 -17.33
CA ALA A 95 0.68 3.39 -16.98
C ALA A 95 0.78 4.49 -18.06
N GLY A 96 0.66 4.14 -19.34
CA GLY A 96 0.70 5.07 -20.47
C GLY A 96 -0.61 5.82 -20.73
N SER A 97 -1.69 5.54 -19.98
CA SER A 97 -3.04 6.06 -20.27
C SER A 97 -3.32 7.48 -19.74
N GLY A 98 -2.25 8.23 -19.40
CA GLY A 98 -2.34 9.56 -18.80
C GLY A 98 -2.80 9.50 -17.35
N ILE A 99 -2.03 8.79 -16.53
CA ILE A 99 -2.22 8.65 -15.08
C ILE A 99 -1.75 9.93 -14.37
N ASP A 100 -2.59 10.48 -13.49
CA ASP A 100 -2.33 11.70 -12.72
C ASP A 100 -1.81 11.40 -11.31
N GLY A 101 -1.93 10.16 -10.83
CA GLY A 101 -1.43 9.70 -9.53
C GLY A 101 -1.57 8.20 -9.35
N VAL A 102 -0.87 7.63 -8.37
CA VAL A 102 -0.94 6.21 -8.00
C VAL A 102 -1.38 6.08 -6.56
N TYR A 103 -2.35 5.21 -6.33
CA TYR A 103 -2.69 4.67 -5.01
C TYR A 103 -2.28 3.19 -4.96
N PHE A 104 -1.36 2.84 -4.06
CA PHE A 104 -0.92 1.46 -3.89
C PHE A 104 -1.19 0.98 -2.45
N SER A 105 -2.14 0.06 -2.30
CA SER A 105 -2.43 -0.57 -1.00
C SER A 105 -1.45 -1.71 -0.74
N MET A 106 -0.64 -1.58 0.31
CA MET A 106 0.44 -2.49 0.67
C MET A 106 0.35 -2.89 2.16
N HIS A 107 1.02 -3.96 2.55
CA HIS A 107 1.16 -4.35 3.96
C HIS A 107 2.37 -3.67 4.60
N GLY A 108 3.51 -3.72 3.90
CA GLY A 108 4.85 -3.32 4.32
C GLY A 108 5.69 -4.46 4.91
N ALA A 109 5.14 -5.66 5.05
CA ALA A 109 5.84 -6.80 5.63
C ALA A 109 5.79 -8.05 4.73
N MET A 110 5.66 -7.85 3.42
CA MET A 110 5.79 -8.94 2.47
C MET A 110 7.25 -9.35 2.35
N GLY A 111 7.52 -10.62 2.08
CA GLY A 111 8.86 -11.12 1.81
C GLY A 111 8.83 -12.38 0.98
N ALA A 112 9.79 -12.50 0.07
CA ALA A 112 9.95 -13.62 -0.83
C ALA A 112 11.36 -14.22 -0.74
N ASP A 113 11.48 -15.48 -1.14
CA ASP A 113 12.79 -16.11 -1.31
C ASP A 113 13.60 -15.40 -2.40
N GLY A 114 14.66 -14.71 -1.97
CA GLY A 114 15.55 -13.92 -2.81
C GLY A 114 15.17 -12.45 -3.00
N GLU A 115 14.06 -11.99 -2.41
CA GLU A 115 13.65 -10.59 -2.39
C GLU A 115 12.92 -10.32 -1.07
N LEU A 116 13.63 -9.73 -0.09
CA LEU A 116 13.08 -9.43 1.24
C LEU A 116 12.34 -8.08 1.28
N ASP A 117 12.35 -7.33 0.18
CA ASP A 117 11.55 -6.12 0.01
C ASP A 117 10.76 -6.15 -1.32
N PRO A 118 9.79 -7.08 -1.47
CA PRO A 118 8.93 -7.14 -2.65
C PRO A 118 8.16 -5.83 -2.89
N GLU A 119 7.71 -5.17 -1.83
CA GLU A 119 6.90 -3.95 -1.92
C GLU A 119 7.73 -2.76 -2.42
N GLY A 120 8.97 -2.61 -1.93
CA GLY A 120 9.94 -1.67 -2.49
C GLY A 120 10.31 -2.00 -3.94
N TYR A 121 10.37 -3.29 -4.33
CA TYR A 121 10.53 -3.70 -5.73
C TYR A 121 9.38 -3.20 -6.60
N LEU A 122 8.14 -3.52 -6.23
CA LEU A 122 6.95 -3.12 -6.98
C LEU A 122 6.85 -1.60 -7.10
N LEU A 123 7.18 -0.85 -6.05
CA LEU A 123 7.20 0.62 -6.11
C LEU A 123 8.29 1.16 -7.05
N THR A 124 9.48 0.54 -7.05
CA THR A 124 10.58 0.94 -7.94
C THR A 124 10.19 0.74 -9.40
N GLU A 125 9.61 -0.41 -9.74
CA GLU A 125 9.19 -0.69 -11.11
C GLU A 125 7.97 0.14 -11.50
N THR A 126 7.01 0.35 -10.59
CA THR A 126 5.86 1.23 -10.82
C THR A 126 6.32 2.65 -11.14
N ARG A 127 7.29 3.19 -10.38
CA ARG A 127 7.86 4.53 -10.63
C ARG A 127 8.47 4.64 -12.03
N LYS A 128 9.16 3.61 -12.52
CA LYS A 128 9.71 3.60 -13.88
C LYS A 128 8.62 3.67 -14.95
N LEU A 129 7.47 3.03 -14.71
CA LEU A 129 6.36 2.97 -15.65
C LEU A 129 5.56 4.28 -15.69
N VAL A 130 5.24 4.86 -14.53
CA VAL A 130 4.41 6.07 -14.45
C VAL A 130 5.21 7.37 -14.58
N GLY A 131 6.53 7.31 -14.37
CA GLY A 131 7.43 8.46 -14.46
C GLY A 131 7.65 9.19 -13.12
N PRO A 132 8.65 10.10 -13.08
CA PRO A 132 9.09 10.74 -11.84
C PRO A 132 8.09 11.77 -11.28
N ASP A 133 7.22 12.32 -12.13
CA ASP A 133 6.33 13.43 -11.74
C ASP A 133 4.94 12.97 -11.25
N VAL A 134 4.60 11.70 -11.44
CA VAL A 134 3.30 11.14 -11.02
C VAL A 134 3.35 10.80 -9.53
N PRO A 135 2.55 11.44 -8.66
CA PRO A 135 2.64 11.16 -7.22
C PRO A 135 2.22 9.72 -6.90
N ILE A 136 3.01 9.02 -6.08
CA ILE A 136 2.70 7.68 -5.58
C ILE A 136 2.39 7.78 -4.08
N VAL A 137 1.17 7.38 -3.69
CA VAL A 137 0.76 7.32 -2.29
C VAL A 137 0.41 5.88 -1.91
N ILE A 138 0.93 5.44 -0.78
CA ILE A 138 0.73 4.08 -0.30
C ILE A 138 -0.04 4.01 1.02
N THR A 139 -0.68 2.87 1.28
CA THR A 139 -1.05 2.50 2.66
C THR A 139 -0.13 1.43 3.17
N LEU A 140 0.10 1.40 4.48
CA LEU A 140 0.83 0.32 5.16
C LEU A 140 0.12 -0.10 6.44
N ASP A 141 0.35 -1.35 6.82
CA ASP A 141 0.10 -1.85 8.16
C ASP A 141 1.08 -1.19 9.14
N LEU A 142 0.70 -1.08 10.42
CA LEU A 142 1.62 -0.62 11.47
C LEU A 142 2.74 -1.64 11.77
N HIS A 143 2.55 -2.90 11.39
CA HIS A 143 3.59 -3.94 11.38
C HIS A 143 4.50 -3.84 10.15
N GLY A 144 4.15 -3.01 9.17
CA GLY A 144 4.93 -2.81 7.97
C GLY A 144 6.31 -2.21 8.24
N ILE A 145 7.30 -2.68 7.49
CA ILE A 145 8.67 -2.22 7.49
C ILE A 145 8.83 -1.24 6.31
N LEU A 146 8.67 0.06 6.56
CA LEU A 146 8.92 1.08 5.55
C LEU A 146 10.41 1.11 5.20
N THR A 147 10.84 0.44 4.12
CA THR A 147 12.26 0.36 3.73
C THR A 147 12.74 1.67 3.07
N ASP A 148 14.06 1.85 2.97
CA ASP A 148 14.62 2.98 2.22
C ASP A 148 14.29 2.89 0.72
N ARG A 149 14.14 1.67 0.19
CA ARG A 149 13.75 1.46 -1.20
C ARG A 149 12.33 1.97 -1.42
N MET A 150 11.38 1.63 -0.55
CA MET A 150 10.01 2.17 -0.60
C MET A 150 10.00 3.69 -0.43
N LEU A 151 10.69 4.20 0.61
CA LEU A 151 10.71 5.63 0.97
C LEU A 151 11.13 6.53 -0.19
N ARG A 152 12.08 6.07 -1.02
CA ARG A 152 12.58 6.81 -2.19
C ARG A 152 11.60 6.88 -3.36
N GLN A 153 10.57 6.03 -3.40
CA GLN A 153 9.64 5.95 -4.53
C GLN A 153 8.29 6.61 -4.28
N ILE A 154 7.99 7.01 -3.03
CA ILE A 154 6.68 7.50 -2.64
C ILE A 154 6.68 9.00 -2.38
N ASP A 155 5.52 9.63 -2.58
CA ASP A 155 5.25 11.04 -2.33
C ASP A 155 4.32 11.23 -1.12
N GLY A 156 3.73 10.15 -0.62
CA GLY A 156 2.97 10.16 0.62
C GLY A 156 2.63 8.75 1.10
N LEU A 157 2.20 8.65 2.34
CA LEU A 157 1.70 7.40 2.90
C LEU A 157 0.68 7.64 4.01
N ALA A 158 -0.12 6.61 4.30
CA ALA A 158 -0.87 6.50 5.55
C ALA A 158 -0.67 5.11 6.17
N ILE A 159 -0.45 5.07 7.47
CA ILE A 159 -0.28 3.82 8.23
C ILE A 159 -1.52 3.53 9.07
N TYR A 160 -1.79 2.28 9.40
CA TYR A 160 -2.80 1.93 10.40
C TYR A 160 -2.45 2.57 11.75
N HIS A 161 -3.48 3.00 12.49
CA HIS A 161 -3.32 3.61 13.80
C HIS A 161 -3.93 2.76 14.93
N THR A 162 -4.46 1.58 14.62
CA THR A 162 -5.08 0.70 15.62
C THR A 162 -4.52 -0.72 15.57
N TYR A 163 -4.33 -1.33 16.74
CA TYR A 163 -4.07 -2.76 16.91
C TYR A 163 -4.91 -3.29 18.10
N PRO A 164 -5.76 -4.33 17.91
CA PRO A 164 -6.12 -4.96 16.65
C PRO A 164 -6.66 -3.97 15.61
N HIS A 165 -6.38 -4.22 14.34
CA HIS A 165 -6.74 -3.31 13.26
C HIS A 165 -8.26 -3.26 13.06
N VAL A 166 -8.83 -2.08 13.22
CA VAL A 166 -10.24 -1.79 12.87
C VAL A 166 -10.34 -0.61 11.90
N ASP A 167 -9.21 0.04 11.60
CA ASP A 167 -9.15 1.33 10.93
C ASP A 167 -8.70 1.25 9.46
N PHE A 168 -8.84 0.09 8.82
CA PHE A 168 -8.44 -0.18 7.42
C PHE A 168 -9.01 0.87 6.44
N ALA A 169 -10.33 1.00 6.36
CA ALA A 169 -10.96 1.96 5.44
C ALA A 169 -10.62 3.41 5.79
N SER A 170 -10.52 3.75 7.08
CA SER A 170 -10.12 5.09 7.48
C SER A 170 -8.68 5.41 7.02
N THR A 171 -7.81 4.41 6.95
CA THR A 171 -6.41 4.56 6.49
C THR A 171 -6.34 4.75 5.00
N GLY A 172 -7.06 3.94 4.23
CA GLY A 172 -7.19 4.14 2.79
C GLY A 172 -7.76 5.51 2.43
N ALA A 173 -8.79 5.96 3.16
CA ALA A 173 -9.34 7.30 3.00
C ALA A 173 -8.31 8.39 3.32
N ARG A 174 -7.48 8.24 4.37
CA ARG A 174 -6.38 9.19 4.66
C ARG A 174 -5.37 9.26 3.53
N ALA A 175 -4.90 8.11 3.02
CA ALA A 175 -3.98 8.05 1.90
C ALA A 175 -4.59 8.68 0.63
N ALA A 176 -5.84 8.37 0.29
CA ALA A 176 -6.53 8.98 -0.84
C ALA A 176 -6.66 10.50 -0.72
N ARG A 177 -6.87 11.04 0.49
CA ARG A 177 -6.90 12.50 0.72
C ARG A 177 -5.52 13.15 0.59
N VAL A 178 -4.45 12.46 0.99
CA VAL A 178 -3.06 12.90 0.71
C VAL A 178 -2.82 12.96 -0.79
N LEU A 179 -3.18 11.88 -1.51
CA LEU A 179 -3.06 11.83 -2.96
C LEU A 179 -3.87 12.94 -3.63
N HIS A 180 -5.09 13.20 -3.16
CA HIS A 180 -5.92 14.29 -3.66
C HIS A 180 -5.21 15.64 -3.60
N ARG A 181 -4.57 15.96 -2.47
CA ARG A 181 -3.80 17.20 -2.32
C ARG A 181 -2.61 17.26 -3.27
N LEU A 182 -1.86 16.17 -3.43
CA LEU A 182 -0.68 16.12 -4.31
C LEU A 182 -1.04 16.29 -5.79
N VAL A 183 -2.17 15.70 -6.20
CA VAL A 183 -2.64 15.78 -7.58
C VAL A 183 -3.17 17.19 -7.90
N THR A 184 -3.93 17.80 -6.98
CA THR A 184 -4.68 19.05 -7.23
C THR A 184 -3.94 20.33 -6.86
N ASP A 185 -3.00 20.31 -5.92
CA ASP A 185 -2.19 21.48 -5.55
C ASP A 185 -0.71 21.23 -5.82
N LYS A 186 -0.23 21.75 -6.97
CA LYS A 186 1.17 21.62 -7.42
C LYS A 186 2.19 22.32 -6.51
N ARG A 187 1.75 23.10 -5.52
CA ARG A 187 2.62 23.73 -4.52
C ARG A 187 2.95 22.79 -3.36
N VAL A 188 2.17 21.72 -3.18
CA VAL A 188 2.40 20.73 -2.12
C VAL A 188 3.61 19.88 -2.50
N ARG A 189 4.68 20.00 -1.69
CA ARG A 189 5.94 19.24 -1.84
C ARG A 189 6.32 18.62 -0.49
N PRO A 190 5.76 17.45 -0.15
CA PRO A 190 6.01 16.83 1.14
C PRO A 190 7.46 16.35 1.23
N THR A 191 8.01 16.37 2.44
CA THR A 191 9.24 15.66 2.78
C THR A 191 8.87 14.49 3.66
N ILE A 192 9.28 13.28 3.28
CA ILE A 192 9.04 12.08 4.07
C ILE A 192 10.33 11.73 4.80
N ALA A 193 10.25 11.58 6.11
CA ALA A 193 11.36 11.20 6.96
C ALA A 193 11.03 9.92 7.73
N ARG A 194 12.04 9.05 7.87
CA ARG A 194 11.96 7.83 8.67
C ARG A 194 13.03 7.89 9.75
N VAL A 195 12.62 7.69 11.00
CA VAL A 195 13.54 7.54 12.14
C VAL A 195 13.43 6.10 12.63
N THR A 196 14.53 5.35 12.53
CA THR A 196 14.57 3.96 13.00
C THR A 196 14.93 3.92 14.48
N ILE A 197 14.05 3.32 15.27
CA ILE A 197 14.34 2.95 16.65
C ILE A 197 14.78 1.48 16.64
N PRO A 198 16.03 1.14 16.99
CA PRO A 198 16.56 -0.22 16.87
C PRO A 198 16.05 -1.12 18.01
N ALA A 199 14.74 -1.33 18.06
CA ALA A 199 14.06 -2.12 19.07
C ALA A 199 12.95 -2.97 18.44
N LEU A 200 12.78 -4.20 18.93
CA LEU A 200 11.59 -5.00 18.68
C LEU A 200 10.65 -4.85 19.88
N VAL A 201 9.36 -4.72 19.57
CA VAL A 201 8.34 -4.44 20.58
C VAL A 201 7.48 -5.70 20.78
N ARG A 202 7.16 -6.00 22.04
CA ARG A 202 6.34 -7.16 22.41
C ARG A 202 4.89 -6.94 21.94
N GLY A 203 4.18 -8.02 21.62
CA GLY A 203 2.80 -7.95 21.10
C GLY A 203 1.85 -7.07 21.93
N ASP A 204 1.86 -7.19 23.26
CA ASP A 204 0.98 -6.40 24.14
C ASP A 204 1.22 -4.89 24.05
N GLU A 205 2.46 -4.48 23.76
CA GLU A 205 2.85 -3.08 23.62
C GLU A 205 2.40 -2.47 22.29
N LEU A 206 2.08 -3.31 21.30
CA LEU A 206 1.49 -2.90 20.04
C LEU A 206 0.00 -2.57 20.19
N ILE A 207 -0.70 -3.16 21.19
CA ILE A 207 -2.14 -2.94 21.40
C ILE A 207 -2.40 -1.46 21.64
N THR A 208 -2.99 -0.76 20.68
CA THR A 208 -3.04 0.71 20.69
C THR A 208 -3.94 1.28 21.79
N LYS A 209 -4.77 0.43 22.40
CA LYS A 209 -5.57 0.80 23.57
C LYS A 209 -4.73 0.88 24.86
N SER A 210 -3.78 -0.02 25.05
CA SER A 210 -3.09 -0.24 26.34
C SER A 210 -1.56 -0.13 26.28
N GLY A 211 -0.95 -0.47 25.14
CA GLY A 211 0.48 -0.52 24.93
C GLY A 211 1.12 0.81 24.53
N CYS A 212 2.45 0.84 24.53
CA CYS A 212 3.23 2.05 24.27
C CYS A 212 2.98 2.67 22.87
N TYR A 213 2.68 1.86 21.84
CA TYR A 213 2.36 2.36 20.49
C TYR A 213 1.15 3.29 20.50
N GLY A 214 0.11 2.95 21.28
CA GLY A 214 -1.07 3.77 21.43
C GLY A 214 -0.76 5.17 21.99
N SER A 215 0.16 5.24 22.95
CA SER A 215 0.59 6.50 23.54
C SER A 215 1.36 7.35 22.55
N LEU A 216 2.30 6.76 21.79
CA LEU A 216 3.07 7.44 20.76
C LEU A 216 2.16 7.98 19.64
N ILE A 217 1.16 7.20 19.18
CA ILE A 217 0.19 7.65 18.18
C ILE A 217 -0.65 8.83 18.70
N ARG A 218 -1.05 8.81 19.97
CA ARG A 218 -1.78 9.94 20.58
C ARG A 218 -0.92 11.20 20.70
N GLU A 219 0.36 11.03 21.01
CA GLU A 219 1.31 12.14 21.08
C GLU A 219 1.52 12.77 19.70
N ALA A 220 1.72 11.96 18.66
CA ALA A 220 1.90 12.42 17.28
C ALA A 220 0.67 13.14 16.68
N ARG A 221 -0.50 13.07 17.32
CA ARG A 221 -1.74 13.74 16.91
C ARG A 221 -1.97 15.11 17.58
N ARG A 222 -1.15 15.47 18.58
CA ARG A 222 -1.24 16.76 19.27
C ARG A 222 -0.60 17.87 18.44
#